data_AF-A0A914M4B3-F1
#
_entry.id   AF-A0A914M4B3-F1
#
_cell.length_a   1.000
_cell.length_b   1.000
_cell.length_c   1.000
_cell.angle_alpha   90.00
_cell.angle_beta   90.00
_cell.angle_gamma   90.00
#
_symmetry.space_group_name_H-M   'P 1'
#
loop_
_entity.id
_entity.type
_entity.pdbx_description
1 polymer ?
#
loop_
_entity_poly.entity_id
_entity_poly.type
_entity_poly.pdbx_seq_one_letter_code
_entity_poly.pdbx_strand_id
1 'polypeptide(L)'
;MRKQTGFQGFNLVPVSNYLPKITVDNDSNKNLIKGPITNNKEQLTNAVYKEYRATSRLSEPYKRLRNAIKRMEEEYSRSKQHNLIMRYMRMQKMIYELVQVEREYWLMVDIPPQAISETPQEYAIRVANLLDEQYGRNETSPKPGGAIAQLLGTTMCIAERAKGSTLLNTLRMKSMEDLRNLMGQLSTELYRLIHKYLTLRTAVKDLSRAYQHTRYYPLVPRYNLLKAMIKRIIRSSPISEDDHPKIEL
;
A
#
# COMPACT_ATOMS: atom_id res chain seq x y z
N MET A 1 66.44 26.18 2.16
CA MET A 1 67.15 26.71 3.36
C MET A 1 66.89 28.20 3.48
N ARG A 2 67.01 28.76 4.70
CA ARG A 2 66.72 30.15 5.14
C ARG A 2 65.21 30.49 5.21
N LYS A 3 64.57 30.90 6.33
CA LYS A 3 64.87 31.80 7.48
C LYS A 3 64.88 33.29 7.10
N GLN A 4 64.34 34.27 7.87
CA GLN A 4 63.41 34.33 9.03
C GLN A 4 63.05 35.82 9.31
N THR A 5 62.28 36.14 10.37
CA THR A 5 61.96 37.51 10.94
C THR A 5 61.02 38.38 10.08
N GLY A 6 60.20 39.33 10.57
CA GLY A 6 59.80 39.86 11.90
C GLY A 6 58.66 40.91 11.71
N PHE A 7 58.00 41.53 12.70
CA PHE A 7 58.06 41.41 14.16
C PHE A 7 56.69 41.76 14.84
N GLN A 8 56.65 42.55 15.94
CA GLN A 8 55.48 42.86 16.82
C GLN A 8 54.81 44.23 16.57
N GLY A 9 53.60 44.43 17.13
CA GLY A 9 53.03 45.77 17.42
C GLY A 9 51.61 45.76 18.03
N PHE A 10 51.47 45.81 19.36
CA PHE A 10 50.20 46.07 20.05
C PHE A 10 49.91 47.58 20.15
N ASN A 11 48.63 47.99 20.18
CA ASN A 11 48.22 49.18 20.91
C ASN A 11 46.74 49.14 21.34
N LEU A 12 46.42 49.88 22.40
CA LEU A 12 45.17 49.78 23.17
C LEU A 12 44.13 50.88 22.84
N VAL A 13 42.92 50.63 23.32
CA VAL A 13 41.64 51.39 23.24
C VAL A 13 41.73 52.90 23.55
N PRO A 14 40.71 53.69 23.21
CA PRO A 14 39.83 54.12 24.31
C PRO A 14 38.31 53.95 24.08
N VAL A 15 37.61 53.88 25.20
CA VAL A 15 36.16 53.64 25.37
C VAL A 15 35.35 54.91 25.10
N SER A 16 34.12 54.76 24.58
CA SER A 16 33.05 55.74 24.81
C SER A 16 31.72 55.05 25.10
N ASN A 17 31.14 55.37 26.26
CA ASN A 17 29.87 54.80 26.75
C ASN A 17 28.66 55.54 26.16
N TYR A 18 27.67 54.84 25.63
CA TYR A 18 26.27 55.32 25.59
C TYR A 18 25.25 54.17 25.69
N LEU A 19 24.82 53.91 26.93
CA LEU A 19 23.45 53.51 27.30
C LEU A 19 22.87 54.69 28.10
N PRO A 20 21.54 54.84 28.31
CA PRO A 20 20.50 53.83 28.11
C PRO A 20 19.24 54.33 27.36
N LYS A 21 18.34 53.39 27.03
CA LYS A 21 16.93 53.52 27.40
C LYS A 21 16.24 52.16 27.43
N ILE A 22 15.80 51.76 28.62
CA ILE A 22 14.84 50.67 28.79
C ILE A 22 13.47 51.26 28.47
N THR A 23 12.77 50.68 27.49
CA THR A 23 11.32 50.79 27.41
C THR A 23 10.79 49.37 27.45
N VAL A 24 10.12 49.03 28.55
CA VAL A 24 9.38 47.77 28.67
C VAL A 24 8.05 47.97 27.97
N ASP A 25 7.83 47.30 26.85
CA ASP A 25 6.50 47.06 26.34
C ASP A 25 6.32 45.56 26.04
N ASN A 26 5.39 44.96 26.78
CA ASN A 26 4.89 43.62 26.51
C ASN A 26 4.14 43.65 25.18
N ASP A 27 4.58 42.85 24.19
CA ASP A 27 3.86 41.59 23.89
C ASP A 27 4.70 40.70 22.98
N SER A 28 5.35 39.68 23.54
CA SER A 28 6.14 38.71 22.78
C SER A 28 6.26 37.38 23.51
N ASN A 29 5.15 36.64 23.64
CA ASN A 29 5.26 35.19 23.72
C ASN A 29 4.01 34.41 23.23
N LYS A 30 3.89 34.28 21.91
CA LYS A 30 3.08 33.21 21.26
C LYS A 30 3.93 32.26 20.41
N ASN A 31 5.24 32.17 20.68
CA ASN A 31 6.21 31.32 19.98
C ASN A 31 7.05 30.44 20.92
N LEU A 32 6.40 29.86 21.92
CA LEU A 32 6.86 28.75 22.77
C LEU A 32 5.57 27.94 23.03
N ILE A 33 5.39 26.66 22.68
CA ILE A 33 6.34 25.54 22.58
C ILE A 33 6.02 24.69 21.33
N LYS A 34 6.83 24.77 20.26
CA LYS A 34 6.89 23.74 19.20
C LYS A 34 8.08 22.80 19.46
N GLY A 35 8.00 22.07 20.58
CA GLY A 35 9.06 21.15 21.02
C GLY A 35 9.09 19.84 20.22
N PRO A 36 10.06 18.94 20.48
CA PRO A 36 10.18 17.65 19.79
C PRO A 36 8.90 16.81 19.79
N ILE A 37 8.06 16.98 20.81
CA ILE A 37 6.76 16.32 20.99
C ILE A 37 5.80 16.61 19.82
N THR A 38 5.82 17.82 19.23
CA THR A 38 4.96 18.14 18.08
C THR A 38 5.41 17.42 16.82
N ASN A 39 6.73 17.35 16.59
CA ASN A 39 7.33 16.59 15.50
C ASN A 39 7.03 15.08 15.65
N ASN A 40 7.17 14.52 16.86
CA ASN A 40 6.87 13.12 17.13
C ASN A 40 5.39 12.78 16.94
N LYS A 41 4.45 13.64 17.37
CA LYS A 41 3.01 13.44 17.09
C LYS A 41 2.73 13.50 15.59
N GLU A 42 3.29 14.47 14.88
CA GLU A 42 3.10 14.62 13.43
C GLU A 42 3.67 13.43 12.64
N GLN A 43 4.86 12.94 13.00
CA GLN A 43 5.44 11.73 12.43
C GLN A 43 4.53 10.50 12.63
N LEU A 44 4.00 10.30 13.85
CA LEU A 44 3.07 9.22 14.14
C LEU A 44 1.74 9.36 13.37
N THR A 45 1.17 10.56 13.32
CA THR A 45 -0.03 10.86 12.50
C THR A 45 0.21 10.54 11.02
N ASN A 46 1.38 10.88 10.47
CA ASN A 46 1.74 10.59 9.09
C ASN A 46 1.97 9.08 8.86
N ALA A 47 2.53 8.36 9.83
CA ALA A 47 2.70 6.91 9.75
C ALA A 47 1.35 6.17 9.74
N VAL A 48 0.45 6.51 10.67
CA VAL A 48 -0.93 6.01 10.75
C VAL A 48 -1.69 6.30 9.45
N TYR A 49 -1.56 7.51 8.91
CA TYR A 49 -2.17 7.90 7.63
C TYR A 49 -1.66 7.01 6.47
N LYS A 50 -0.34 6.77 6.39
CA LYS A 50 0.26 5.89 5.37
C LYS A 50 -0.25 4.46 5.46
N GLU A 51 -0.29 3.86 6.65
CA GLU A 51 -0.81 2.49 6.82
C GLU A 51 -2.29 2.38 6.45
N TYR A 52 -3.14 3.32 6.88
CA TYR A 52 -4.55 3.35 6.47
C TYR A 52 -4.71 3.43 4.95
N ARG A 53 -3.91 4.29 4.30
CA ARG A 53 -3.90 4.47 2.84
C ARG A 53 -3.43 3.20 2.13
N ALA A 54 -2.42 2.53 2.67
CA ALA A 54 -1.90 1.25 2.18
C ALA A 54 -2.95 0.13 2.29
N THR A 55 -3.61 -0.02 3.44
CA THR A 55 -4.71 -0.97 3.65
C THR A 55 -5.85 -0.72 2.67
N SER A 56 -6.26 0.54 2.51
CA SER A 56 -7.30 0.93 1.56
C SER A 56 -6.96 0.53 0.12
N ARG A 57 -5.72 0.85 -0.32
CA ARG A 57 -5.19 0.52 -1.65
C ARG A 57 -5.10 -0.97 -1.92
N LEU A 58 -4.63 -1.74 -0.94
CA LEU A 58 -4.44 -3.18 -1.09
C LEU A 58 -5.76 -3.96 -1.01
N SER A 59 -6.79 -3.38 -0.37
CA SER A 59 -8.10 -4.02 -0.24
C SER A 59 -8.80 -4.24 -1.60
N GLU A 60 -8.64 -3.32 -2.56
CA GLU A 60 -9.27 -3.41 -3.88
C GLU A 60 -8.71 -4.55 -4.77
N PRO A 61 -7.39 -4.66 -5.02
CA PRO A 61 -6.84 -5.79 -5.77
C PRO A 61 -7.01 -7.13 -5.06
N TYR A 62 -6.98 -7.15 -3.72
CA TYR A 62 -7.34 -8.34 -2.96
C TYR A 62 -8.80 -8.76 -3.20
N LYS A 63 -9.77 -7.85 -3.07
CA LYS A 63 -11.19 -8.11 -3.36
C LYS A 63 -11.38 -8.55 -4.81
N ARG A 64 -10.70 -7.92 -5.78
CA ARG A 64 -10.76 -8.31 -7.20
C ARG A 64 -10.31 -9.75 -7.42
N LEU A 65 -9.17 -10.17 -6.86
CA LEU A 65 -8.71 -11.56 -6.92
C LEU A 65 -9.66 -12.52 -6.20
N ARG A 66 -10.09 -12.21 -4.96
CA ARG A 66 -11.02 -13.03 -4.17
C ARG A 66 -12.33 -13.26 -4.92
N ASN A 67 -12.91 -12.21 -5.50
CA ASN A 67 -14.16 -12.27 -6.26
C ASN A 67 -14.03 -13.04 -7.58
N ALA A 68 -12.90 -12.92 -8.27
CA ALA A 68 -12.62 -13.70 -9.48
C ALA A 68 -12.49 -15.21 -9.18
N ILE A 69 -11.85 -15.58 -8.07
CA ILE A 69 -11.71 -16.97 -7.63
C ILE A 69 -13.07 -17.52 -7.15
N LYS A 70 -13.85 -16.74 -6.40
CA LYS A 70 -15.22 -17.11 -6.00
C LYS A 70 -16.12 -17.37 -7.22
N ARG A 71 -16.06 -16.50 -8.25
CA ARG A 71 -16.77 -16.72 -9.52
C ARG A 71 -16.33 -18.01 -10.21
N MET A 72 -15.03 -18.32 -10.22
CA MET A 72 -14.52 -19.59 -10.75
C MET A 72 -15.06 -20.79 -9.96
N GLU A 73 -15.18 -20.71 -8.64
CA GLU A 73 -15.75 -21.76 -7.81
C GLU A 73 -17.24 -22.03 -8.12
N GLU A 74 -18.03 -20.96 -8.22
CA GLU A 74 -19.45 -21.01 -8.57
C GLU A 74 -19.66 -21.64 -9.96
N GLU A 75 -18.96 -21.14 -10.98
CA GLU A 75 -19.04 -21.67 -12.35
C GLU A 75 -18.47 -23.09 -12.47
N TYR A 76 -17.42 -23.44 -11.71
CA TYR A 76 -16.89 -24.80 -11.69
C TYR A 76 -17.88 -25.78 -11.06
N SER A 77 -18.62 -25.35 -10.03
CA SER A 77 -19.70 -26.13 -9.44
C SER A 77 -20.87 -26.33 -10.42
N ARG A 78 -21.32 -25.27 -11.10
CA ARG A 78 -22.34 -25.34 -12.18
C ARG A 78 -21.90 -26.21 -13.37
N SER A 79 -20.60 -26.21 -13.69
CA SER A 79 -20.05 -27.00 -14.81
C SER A 79 -20.28 -28.52 -14.66
N LYS A 80 -20.52 -29.02 -13.44
CA LYS A 80 -20.78 -30.44 -13.15
C LYS A 80 -22.03 -30.99 -13.85
N GLN A 81 -23.03 -30.14 -14.14
CA GLN A 81 -24.28 -30.50 -14.80
C GLN A 81 -24.14 -30.67 -16.33
N HIS A 82 -23.00 -30.30 -16.91
CA HIS A 82 -22.78 -30.30 -18.35
C HIS A 82 -22.00 -31.55 -18.80
N ASN A 83 -22.18 -31.96 -20.06
CA ASN A 83 -21.38 -33.01 -20.68
C ASN A 83 -19.87 -32.67 -20.69
N LEU A 84 -19.01 -33.68 -20.87
CA LEU A 84 -17.56 -33.53 -20.75
C LEU A 84 -16.95 -32.47 -21.67
N ILE A 85 -17.45 -32.34 -22.91
CA ILE A 85 -16.94 -31.39 -23.90
C ILE A 85 -17.29 -29.95 -23.49
N MET A 86 -18.54 -29.69 -23.15
CA MET A 86 -18.98 -28.37 -22.69
C MET A 86 -18.32 -27.99 -21.36
N ARG A 87 -18.15 -28.96 -20.46
CA ARG A 87 -17.42 -28.77 -19.19
C ARG A 87 -15.94 -28.45 -19.42
N TYR A 88 -15.29 -29.09 -20.38
CA TYR A 88 -13.91 -28.78 -20.78
C TYR A 88 -13.78 -27.32 -21.27
N MET A 89 -14.65 -26.89 -22.18
CA MET A 89 -14.67 -25.51 -22.69
C MET A 89 -14.91 -24.48 -21.58
N ARG A 90 -15.86 -24.76 -20.66
CA ARG A 90 -16.08 -23.92 -19.47
C ARG A 90 -14.84 -23.84 -18.56
N MET A 91 -14.12 -24.94 -18.36
CA MET A 91 -12.87 -24.93 -17.57
C MET A 91 -11.76 -24.09 -18.20
N GLN A 92 -11.60 -24.14 -19.53
CA GLN A 92 -10.69 -23.23 -20.24
C GLN A 92 -11.09 -21.76 -20.06
N LYS A 93 -12.38 -21.45 -20.21
CA LYS A 93 -12.92 -20.10 -20.04
C LYS A 93 -12.67 -19.55 -18.62
N MET A 94 -13.01 -20.31 -17.58
CA MET A 94 -12.79 -19.89 -16.18
C MET A 94 -11.32 -19.59 -15.89
N ILE A 95 -10.41 -20.46 -16.34
CA ILE A 95 -8.96 -20.25 -16.16
C ILE A 95 -8.50 -19.00 -16.93
N TYR A 96 -8.97 -18.81 -18.16
CA TYR A 96 -8.65 -17.62 -18.96
C TYR A 96 -9.13 -16.33 -18.30
N GLU A 97 -10.38 -16.27 -17.82
CA GLU A 97 -10.93 -15.10 -17.12
C GLU A 97 -10.12 -14.73 -15.88
N LEU A 98 -9.74 -15.71 -15.05
CA LEU A 98 -8.90 -15.46 -13.87
C LEU A 98 -7.48 -15.01 -14.25
N VAL A 99 -6.90 -15.54 -15.33
CA VAL A 99 -5.60 -15.09 -15.85
C VAL A 99 -5.68 -13.65 -16.40
N GLN A 100 -6.81 -13.24 -16.99
CA GLN A 100 -6.97 -11.85 -17.43
C GLN A 100 -7.02 -10.87 -16.25
N VAL A 101 -7.69 -11.23 -15.16
CA VAL A 101 -7.69 -10.43 -13.92
C VAL A 101 -6.27 -10.25 -13.34
N GLU A 102 -5.37 -11.23 -13.51
CA GLU A 102 -3.96 -11.10 -13.10
C GLU A 102 -3.12 -10.23 -14.06
N ARG A 103 -3.46 -10.27 -15.36
CA ARG A 103 -2.78 -9.49 -16.42
C ARG A 103 -3.12 -8.01 -16.43
N GLU A 104 -4.18 -7.57 -15.75
CA GLU A 104 -4.48 -6.16 -15.45
C GLU A 104 -3.48 -5.58 -14.43
N TYR A 105 -2.18 -5.68 -14.73
CA TYR A 105 -1.07 -5.41 -13.82
C TYR A 105 -1.07 -4.00 -13.24
N TRP A 106 -1.59 -3.00 -13.97
CA TRP A 106 -1.75 -1.62 -13.47
C TRP A 106 -2.73 -1.48 -12.30
N LEU A 107 -3.48 -2.53 -11.96
CA LEU A 107 -4.33 -2.61 -10.77
C LEU A 107 -3.75 -3.54 -9.69
N MET A 108 -2.63 -4.22 -9.94
CA MET A 108 -2.03 -5.19 -9.03
C MET A 108 -0.71 -4.65 -8.45
N VAL A 109 -0.52 -4.78 -7.13
CA VAL A 109 0.65 -4.26 -6.42
C VAL A 109 1.71 -5.36 -6.30
N ASP A 110 2.90 -5.16 -6.88
CA ASP A 110 4.05 -6.02 -6.63
C ASP A 110 4.64 -5.69 -5.25
N ILE A 111 4.33 -6.54 -4.26
CA ILE A 111 4.81 -6.45 -2.88
C ILE A 111 5.99 -7.43 -2.72
N PRO A 112 7.19 -6.96 -2.30
CA PRO A 112 8.31 -7.85 -2.00
C PRO A 112 8.01 -8.70 -0.76
N PRO A 113 8.51 -9.95 -0.67
CA PRO A 113 8.31 -10.79 0.51
C PRO A 113 8.91 -10.16 1.79
N GLN A 114 8.46 -10.65 2.94
CA GLN A 114 9.04 -10.34 4.25
C GLN A 114 10.46 -10.91 4.35
N ALA A 115 11.39 -10.14 4.94
CA ALA A 115 12.73 -10.65 5.25
C ALA A 115 12.71 -11.48 6.53
N ILE A 116 13.58 -12.51 6.65
CA ILE A 116 13.62 -13.38 7.83
C ILE A 116 13.97 -12.60 9.12
N SER A 117 14.71 -11.50 8.99
CA SER A 117 15.11 -10.61 10.09
C SER A 117 14.07 -9.53 10.43
N GLU A 118 12.96 -9.46 9.72
CA GLU A 118 11.98 -8.36 9.80
C GLU A 118 10.73 -8.80 10.56
N THR A 119 10.33 -8.04 11.57
CA THR A 119 9.10 -8.33 12.32
C THR A 119 7.84 -8.07 11.47
N PRO A 120 6.68 -8.68 11.80
CA PRO A 120 5.42 -8.43 11.10
C PRO A 120 5.04 -6.95 10.98
N GLN A 121 5.33 -6.15 12.03
CA GLN A 121 5.05 -4.72 12.08
C GLN A 121 6.00 -3.91 11.19
N GLU A 122 7.31 -4.19 11.25
CA GLU A 122 8.29 -3.55 10.36
C GLU A 122 7.98 -3.83 8.88
N TYR A 123 7.56 -5.07 8.58
CA TYR A 123 7.14 -5.46 7.23
C TYR A 123 5.91 -4.68 6.75
N ALA A 124 4.87 -4.56 7.59
CA ALA A 124 3.69 -3.76 7.26
C ALA A 124 4.04 -2.28 7.02
N ILE A 125 4.89 -1.69 7.86
CA ILE A 125 5.38 -0.30 7.71
C ILE A 125 6.20 -0.15 6.42
N ARG A 126 7.09 -1.10 6.09
CA ARG A 126 7.88 -1.08 4.85
C ARG A 126 6.98 -1.14 3.62
N VAL A 127 5.98 -2.03 3.62
CA VAL A 127 5.01 -2.15 2.53
C VAL A 127 4.12 -0.91 2.43
N ALA A 128 3.74 -0.28 3.55
CA ALA A 128 2.99 0.97 3.55
C ALA A 128 3.77 2.12 2.89
N ASN A 129 5.07 2.27 3.18
CA ASN A 129 5.93 3.27 2.54
C ASN A 129 6.10 2.99 1.04
N LEU A 130 6.37 1.74 0.66
CA LEU A 130 6.45 1.32 -0.76
C LEU A 130 5.14 1.62 -1.52
N LEU A 131 3.99 1.36 -0.90
CA LEU A 131 2.67 1.65 -1.46
C LEU A 131 2.37 3.15 -1.61
N ASP A 132 3.05 4.01 -0.85
CA ASP A 132 2.90 5.45 -0.93
C ASP A 132 3.85 6.07 -1.97
N GLU A 133 5.10 5.63 -2.02
CA GLU A 133 6.07 5.99 -3.06
C GLU A 133 5.60 5.61 -4.47
N GLN A 134 5.11 4.38 -4.64
CA GLN A 134 4.56 3.91 -5.92
C GLN A 134 3.36 4.76 -6.36
N TYR A 135 2.53 5.24 -5.42
CA TYR A 135 1.41 6.09 -5.76
C TYR A 135 1.83 7.53 -6.10
N GLY A 136 2.79 8.13 -5.39
CA GLY A 136 3.33 9.45 -5.75
C GLY A 136 3.91 9.47 -7.17
N ARG A 137 4.52 8.37 -7.61
CA ARG A 137 4.96 8.16 -9.00
C ARG A 137 3.78 7.98 -9.97
N ASN A 138 2.74 7.24 -9.58
CA ASN A 138 1.59 6.93 -10.43
C ASN A 138 0.53 8.05 -10.50
N GLU A 139 0.53 9.04 -9.59
CA GLU A 139 -0.31 10.25 -9.68
C GLU A 139 0.07 11.14 -10.88
N THR A 140 1.34 11.16 -11.27
CA THR A 140 1.86 11.98 -12.38
C THR A 140 1.87 11.24 -13.72
N SER A 141 1.53 9.95 -13.73
CA SER A 141 1.58 9.09 -14.91
C SER A 141 0.22 9.01 -15.59
N PRO A 142 0.07 9.37 -16.88
CA PRO A 142 -1.20 9.23 -17.58
C PRO A 142 -1.68 7.78 -17.59
N LYS A 143 -2.84 7.52 -16.99
CA LYS A 143 -3.48 6.19 -17.08
C LYS A 143 -3.78 5.89 -18.56
N PRO A 144 -3.31 4.76 -19.11
CA PRO A 144 -3.53 4.45 -20.53
C PRO A 144 -5.03 4.29 -20.80
N GLY A 145 -5.57 5.18 -21.62
CA GLY A 145 -6.99 5.24 -21.96
C GLY A 145 -7.36 6.56 -22.64
N GLY A 146 -8.47 6.55 -23.39
CA GLY A 146 -8.99 7.74 -24.06
C GLY A 146 -9.49 8.82 -23.08
N ALA A 147 -9.92 9.97 -23.62
CA ALA A 147 -10.29 11.16 -22.83
C ALA A 147 -11.23 10.89 -21.64
N ILE A 148 -12.20 9.97 -21.78
CA ILE A 148 -13.13 9.57 -20.71
C ILE A 148 -12.39 8.91 -19.53
N ALA A 149 -11.40 8.04 -19.81
CA ALA A 149 -10.61 7.38 -18.76
C ALA A 149 -9.68 8.38 -18.04
N GLN A 150 -9.19 9.40 -18.75
CA GLN A 150 -8.39 10.47 -18.17
C GLN A 150 -9.25 11.36 -17.26
N LEU A 151 -10.42 11.81 -17.73
CA LEU A 151 -11.39 12.59 -16.93
C LEU A 151 -11.83 11.84 -15.67
N LEU A 152 -12.15 10.54 -15.79
CA LEU A 152 -12.48 9.71 -14.64
C LEU A 152 -11.28 9.57 -13.69
N GLY A 153 -10.07 9.40 -14.22
CA GLY A 153 -8.83 9.34 -13.45
C GLY A 153 -8.58 10.61 -12.62
N THR A 154 -8.78 11.79 -13.21
CA THR A 154 -8.65 13.09 -12.55
C THR A 154 -9.69 13.26 -11.45
N THR A 155 -10.97 12.97 -11.73
CA THR A 155 -12.05 13.05 -10.73
C THR A 155 -11.83 12.10 -9.55
N MET A 156 -11.34 10.88 -9.80
CA MET A 156 -10.96 9.94 -8.73
C MET A 156 -9.80 10.47 -7.88
N CYS A 157 -8.76 11.05 -8.49
CA CYS A 157 -7.64 11.66 -7.78
C CYS A 157 -8.09 12.82 -6.87
N ILE A 158 -8.99 13.68 -7.35
CA ILE A 158 -9.58 14.77 -6.55
C ILE A 158 -10.38 14.22 -5.36
N ALA A 159 -11.22 13.19 -5.58
CA ALA A 159 -12.00 12.56 -4.53
C ALA A 159 -11.11 11.83 -3.48
N GLU A 160 -10.04 11.16 -3.91
CA GLU A 160 -9.05 10.54 -3.02
C GLU A 160 -8.28 11.59 -2.21
N ARG A 161 -7.92 12.74 -2.81
CA ARG A 161 -7.28 13.86 -2.10
C ARG A 161 -8.20 14.50 -1.07
N ALA A 162 -9.49 14.68 -1.38
CA ALA A 162 -10.48 15.19 -0.44
C ALA A 162 -10.66 14.25 0.77
N LYS A 163 -10.84 12.95 0.54
CA LYS A 163 -10.90 11.92 1.60
C LYS A 163 -9.61 11.83 2.42
N GLY A 164 -8.46 11.99 1.77
CA GLY A 164 -7.17 12.03 2.44
C GLY A 164 -7.04 13.23 3.39
N SER A 165 -7.50 14.40 2.96
CA SER A 165 -7.47 15.64 3.75
C SER A 165 -8.39 15.57 4.98
N THR A 166 -9.63 15.08 4.83
CA THR A 166 -10.56 14.93 5.96
C THR A 166 -10.02 13.94 6.99
N LEU A 167 -9.53 12.77 6.55
CA LEU A 167 -8.91 11.77 7.43
C LEU A 167 -7.72 12.34 8.20
N LEU A 168 -6.80 13.02 7.51
CA LEU A 168 -5.60 13.58 8.15
C LEU A 168 -5.97 14.59 9.25
N ASN A 169 -7.02 15.38 9.05
CA ASN A 169 -7.52 16.30 10.06
C ASN A 169 -8.14 15.57 11.26
N THR A 170 -8.93 14.50 11.04
CA THR A 170 -9.43 13.63 12.12
C THR A 170 -8.28 13.01 12.92
N LEU A 171 -7.23 12.49 12.25
CA LEU A 171 -6.06 11.92 12.92
C LEU A 171 -5.26 12.95 13.73
N ARG A 172 -5.17 14.20 13.27
CA ARG A 172 -4.54 15.30 14.03
C ARG A 172 -5.28 15.61 15.34
N MET A 173 -6.60 15.43 15.37
CA MET A 173 -7.44 15.66 16.56
C MET A 173 -7.34 14.56 17.62
N LYS A 174 -6.98 13.32 17.24
CA LYS A 174 -6.80 12.19 18.19
C LYS A 174 -5.64 12.42 19.17
N SER A 175 -5.68 11.76 20.33
CA SER A 175 -4.59 11.82 21.30
C SER A 175 -3.35 11.06 20.81
N MET A 176 -2.20 11.27 21.44
CA MET A 176 -0.98 10.51 21.10
C MET A 176 -1.15 9.01 21.40
N GLU A 177 -1.97 8.65 22.39
CA GLU A 177 -2.21 7.26 22.77
C GLU A 177 -3.17 6.57 21.81
N ASP A 178 -4.25 7.24 21.41
CA ASP A 178 -5.16 6.74 20.36
C ASP A 178 -4.40 6.47 19.06
N LEU A 179 -3.47 7.36 18.69
CA LEU A 179 -2.64 7.20 17.49
C LEU A 179 -1.69 6.00 17.59
N ARG A 180 -1.13 5.68 18.77
CA ARG A 180 -0.31 4.46 18.95
C ARG A 180 -1.16 3.19 18.83
N ASN A 181 -2.31 3.17 19.49
CA ASN A 181 -3.22 2.02 19.46
C ASN A 181 -3.75 1.79 18.03
N LEU A 182 -4.13 2.85 17.33
CA LEU A 182 -4.55 2.80 15.93
C LEU A 182 -3.42 2.35 14.99
N MET A 183 -2.17 2.78 15.22
CA MET A 183 -1.00 2.28 14.48
C MET A 183 -0.83 0.76 14.67
N GLY A 184 -0.86 0.25 15.91
CA GLY A 184 -0.73 -1.18 16.17
C GLY A 184 -1.83 -2.03 15.51
N GLN A 185 -3.07 -1.54 15.54
CA GLN A 185 -4.21 -2.17 14.87
C GLN A 185 -4.06 -2.16 13.33
N LEU A 186 -3.77 -1.00 12.74
CA LEU A 186 -3.62 -0.87 11.29
C LEU A 186 -2.46 -1.70 10.75
N SER A 187 -1.32 -1.73 11.43
CA SER A 187 -0.16 -2.52 11.03
C SER A 187 -0.47 -4.02 11.05
N THR A 188 -1.24 -4.49 12.06
CA THR A 188 -1.70 -5.88 12.16
C THR A 188 -2.67 -6.24 11.05
N GLU A 189 -3.67 -5.40 10.77
CA GLU A 189 -4.64 -5.61 9.69
C GLU A 189 -3.99 -5.54 8.31
N LEU A 190 -3.07 -4.59 8.10
CA LEU A 190 -2.28 -4.47 6.88
C LEU A 190 -1.43 -5.72 6.65
N TYR A 191 -0.74 -6.22 7.69
CA TYR A 191 0.00 -7.48 7.62
C TYR A 191 -0.90 -8.66 7.20
N ARG A 192 -2.05 -8.86 7.85
CA ARG A 192 -3.02 -9.92 7.47
C ARG A 192 -3.47 -9.77 6.02
N LEU A 193 -3.77 -8.55 5.57
CA LEU A 193 -4.18 -8.25 4.21
C LEU A 193 -3.07 -8.50 3.17
N ILE A 194 -1.81 -8.15 3.49
CA ILE A 194 -0.64 -8.45 2.65
C ILE A 194 -0.50 -9.96 2.45
N HIS A 195 -0.58 -10.76 3.51
CA HIS A 195 -0.48 -12.22 3.41
C HIS A 195 -1.65 -12.83 2.64
N LYS A 196 -2.89 -12.39 2.90
CA LYS A 196 -4.09 -12.81 2.14
C LYS A 196 -3.91 -12.49 0.64
N TYR A 197 -3.46 -11.29 0.30
CA TYR A 197 -3.22 -10.85 -1.08
C TYR A 197 -2.09 -11.64 -1.78
N LEU A 198 -0.92 -11.75 -1.16
CA LEU A 198 0.24 -12.45 -1.73
C LEU A 198 -0.05 -13.93 -1.96
N THR A 199 -0.80 -14.57 -1.06
CA THR A 199 -1.23 -15.97 -1.20
C THR A 199 -2.08 -16.15 -2.45
N LEU A 200 -3.13 -15.33 -2.62
CA LEU A 200 -3.98 -15.38 -3.81
C LEU A 200 -3.18 -15.08 -5.08
N ARG A 201 -2.39 -14.01 -5.09
CA ARG A 201 -1.66 -13.58 -6.27
C ARG A 201 -0.61 -14.61 -6.72
N THR A 202 0.09 -15.24 -5.77
CA THR A 202 1.05 -16.31 -6.08
C THR A 202 0.33 -17.52 -6.69
N ALA A 203 -0.80 -17.94 -6.10
CA ALA A 203 -1.58 -19.05 -6.62
C ALA A 203 -2.15 -18.79 -8.03
N VAL A 204 -2.55 -17.54 -8.35
CA VAL A 204 -2.99 -17.16 -9.70
C VAL A 204 -1.81 -17.07 -10.67
N LYS A 205 -0.64 -16.54 -10.28
CA LYS A 205 0.59 -16.54 -11.10
C LYS A 205 1.04 -17.96 -11.45
N ASP A 206 1.02 -18.88 -10.48
CA ASP A 206 1.27 -20.32 -10.69
C ASP A 206 0.30 -20.94 -11.69
N LEU A 207 -1.00 -20.67 -11.53
CA LEU A 207 -2.06 -21.14 -12.42
C LEU A 207 -1.90 -20.57 -13.84
N SER A 208 -1.53 -19.30 -13.97
CA SER A 208 -1.25 -18.61 -15.24
C SER A 208 -0.07 -19.25 -15.98
N ARG A 209 1.05 -19.51 -15.28
CA ARG A 209 2.22 -20.21 -15.84
C ARG A 209 1.86 -21.63 -16.25
N ALA A 210 1.26 -22.42 -15.35
CA ALA A 210 0.85 -23.80 -15.62
C ALA A 210 -0.12 -23.89 -16.82
N TYR A 211 -1.08 -22.95 -16.94
CA TYR A 211 -2.07 -22.95 -18.02
C TYR A 211 -1.42 -22.87 -19.41
N GLN A 212 -0.38 -22.04 -19.54
CA GLN A 212 0.37 -21.88 -20.80
C GLN A 212 1.01 -23.21 -21.24
N HIS A 213 1.50 -24.03 -20.30
CA HIS A 213 2.04 -25.36 -20.60
C HIS A 213 0.95 -26.39 -20.91
N THR A 214 -0.30 -26.22 -20.47
CA THR A 214 -1.38 -27.19 -20.79
C THR A 214 -1.67 -27.30 -22.29
N ARG A 215 -1.30 -26.30 -23.11
CA ARG A 215 -1.57 -26.29 -24.56
C ARG A 215 -0.89 -27.41 -25.35
N TYR A 216 0.18 -27.98 -24.80
CA TYR A 216 0.94 -29.07 -25.43
C TYR A 216 0.35 -30.46 -25.17
N TYR A 217 -0.69 -30.57 -24.34
CA TYR A 217 -1.30 -31.85 -23.97
C TYR A 217 -2.56 -32.13 -24.80
N PRO A 218 -2.81 -33.39 -25.21
CA PRO A 218 -4.05 -33.78 -25.86
C PRO A 218 -5.25 -33.68 -24.90
N LEU A 219 -6.46 -33.74 -25.47
CA LEU A 219 -7.72 -33.36 -24.81
C LEU A 219 -7.92 -33.99 -23.40
N VAL A 220 -7.72 -35.31 -23.27
CA VAL A 220 -8.02 -36.04 -22.03
C VAL A 220 -7.01 -35.73 -20.90
N PRO A 221 -5.68 -35.83 -21.10
CA PRO A 221 -4.71 -35.33 -20.11
C PRO A 221 -4.92 -33.85 -19.79
N ARG A 222 -5.19 -33.01 -20.79
CA ARG A 222 -5.42 -31.57 -20.61
C ARG A 222 -6.64 -31.31 -19.72
N TYR A 223 -7.75 -31.99 -19.94
CA TYR A 223 -8.95 -31.90 -19.08
C TYR A 223 -8.62 -32.14 -17.59
N ASN A 224 -7.83 -33.17 -17.30
CA ASN A 224 -7.43 -33.51 -15.94
C ASN A 224 -6.51 -32.44 -15.32
N LEU A 225 -5.59 -31.86 -16.10
CA LEU A 225 -4.76 -30.73 -15.66
C LEU A 225 -5.62 -29.50 -15.31
N LEU A 226 -6.52 -29.07 -16.20
CA LEU A 226 -7.40 -27.91 -15.95
C LEU A 226 -8.26 -28.12 -14.69
N LYS A 227 -8.83 -29.31 -14.54
CA LYS A 227 -9.61 -29.72 -13.36
C LYS A 227 -8.79 -29.69 -12.07
N ALA A 228 -7.54 -30.14 -12.10
CA ALA A 228 -6.62 -30.10 -10.96
C ALA A 228 -6.22 -28.66 -10.59
N MET A 229 -5.95 -27.81 -11.59
CA MET A 229 -5.61 -26.39 -11.40
C MET A 229 -6.76 -25.61 -10.76
N ILE A 230 -8.00 -25.77 -11.25
CA ILE A 230 -9.19 -25.14 -10.67
C ILE A 230 -9.40 -25.63 -9.23
N LYS A 231 -9.26 -26.94 -8.96
CA LYS A 231 -9.31 -27.49 -7.60
C LYS A 231 -8.17 -27.01 -6.69
N ARG A 232 -7.03 -26.58 -7.23
CA ARG A 232 -5.90 -26.03 -6.44
C ARG A 232 -6.21 -24.60 -6.03
N ILE A 233 -6.61 -23.74 -6.97
CA ILE A 233 -6.85 -22.31 -6.70
C ILE A 233 -8.04 -22.08 -5.75
N ILE A 234 -9.13 -22.85 -5.89
CA ILE A 234 -10.28 -22.79 -4.98
C ILE A 234 -9.84 -23.11 -3.54
N ARG A 235 -9.02 -24.16 -3.36
CA ARG A 235 -8.53 -24.60 -2.04
C ARG A 235 -7.49 -23.66 -1.41
N SER A 236 -6.68 -22.98 -2.22
CA SER A 236 -5.71 -21.98 -1.73
C SER A 236 -6.35 -20.64 -1.38
N SER A 237 -7.63 -20.45 -1.70
CA SER A 237 -8.35 -19.21 -1.41
C SER A 237 -8.85 -19.24 0.04
N PRO A 238 -8.48 -18.28 0.90
CA PRO A 238 -8.96 -18.21 2.29
C PRO A 238 -10.39 -17.65 2.31
N ILE A 239 -11.33 -18.35 1.67
CA ILE A 239 -12.73 -17.93 1.54
C ILE A 239 -13.46 -17.97 2.89
N SER A 240 -12.94 -18.77 3.83
CA SER A 240 -13.56 -19.13 5.11
C SER A 240 -13.36 -18.18 6.29
N GLU A 241 -12.61 -17.07 6.16
CA GLU A 241 -12.65 -16.00 7.17
C GLU A 241 -13.60 -14.88 6.70
N ASP A 242 -14.53 -14.51 7.56
CA ASP A 242 -15.26 -13.24 7.44
C ASP A 242 -14.27 -12.08 7.57
N ASP A 243 -14.15 -11.28 6.51
CA ASP A 243 -13.45 -10.00 6.60
C ASP A 243 -14.42 -8.98 7.22
N HIS A 244 -14.11 -8.46 8.41
CA HIS A 244 -14.16 -7.04 8.81
C HIS A 244 -14.31 -6.86 10.33
N PRO A 245 -13.23 -6.61 11.09
CA PRO A 245 -13.27 -5.53 12.06
C PRO A 245 -13.30 -4.20 11.27
N LYS A 246 -14.43 -3.50 11.26
CA LYS A 246 -14.42 -2.09 10.86
C LYS A 246 -13.72 -1.32 11.97
N ILE A 247 -12.49 -0.86 11.73
CA ILE A 247 -11.89 0.17 12.58
C ILE A 247 -12.67 1.45 12.30
N GLU A 248 -13.61 1.78 13.18
CA GLU A 248 -14.31 3.07 13.15
C GLU A 248 -13.32 4.18 13.54
N LEU A 249 -13.24 5.21 12.69
CA LEU A 249 -12.25 6.30 12.76
C LEU A 249 -12.86 7.59 13.33
#